data_AF-A0A7C4UAA3-F1
#
_entry.id   AF-A0A7C4UAA3-F1
#
_cell.length_a   1.000
_cell.length_b   1.000
_cell.length_c   1.000
_cell.angle_alpha   90.00
_cell.angle_beta   90.00
_cell.angle_gamma   90.00
#
_symmetry.space_group_name_H-M   'P 1'
#
loop_
_entity.id
_entity.type
_entity.pdbx_description
1 polymer ?
#
loop_
_entity_poly.entity_id
_entity_poly.type
_entity_poly.pdbx_seq_one_letter_code
_entity_poly.pdbx_strand_id
1 'polypeptide(L)'
;MSLVLDLPADLETTLAAEAAQLGLPLPEYAVRLLAARNGLRPAARTGAELIAYWQSEGLIGTRPEITDSSSHARALRDQAQRRRQP
;
A
#
# COMPACT_ATOMS: atom_id res chain seq x y z
N MET A 1 7.35 -1.21 26.88
CA MET A 1 8.64 -0.59 26.50
C MET A 1 8.31 0.82 26.03
N SER A 2 9.03 1.84 26.51
CA SER A 2 8.79 3.24 26.14
C SER A 2 9.89 3.76 25.22
N LEU A 3 9.50 4.43 24.15
CA LEU A 3 10.38 5.11 23.20
C LEU A 3 10.01 6.60 23.21
N VAL A 4 11.00 7.47 23.37
CA VAL A 4 10.83 8.93 23.26
C VAL A 4 11.41 9.36 21.93
N LEU A 5 10.65 10.10 21.15
CA LEU A 5 11.04 10.62 19.84
C LEU A 5 10.98 12.14 19.91
N ASP A 6 12.11 12.79 19.68
CA ASP A 6 12.16 14.24 19.53
C ASP A 6 11.75 14.58 18.09
N LEU A 7 10.52 15.07 17.93
CA LEU A 7 9.95 15.44 16.64
C LEU A 7 10.04 16.96 16.43
N PRO A 8 10.29 17.43 15.20
CA PRO A 8 10.03 18.81 14.82
C PRO A 8 8.56 19.18 15.11
N ALA A 9 8.31 20.40 15.59
CA ALA A 9 6.97 20.83 16.03
C ALA A 9 5.92 20.83 14.89
N ASP A 10 6.36 21.10 13.66
CA ASP A 10 5.55 21.00 12.44
C ASP A 10 5.15 19.55 12.14
N LEU A 11 6.06 18.60 12.36
CA LEU A 11 5.79 17.18 12.16
C LEU A 11 4.81 16.65 13.20
N GLU A 12 4.98 17.00 14.48
CA GLU A 12 4.05 16.63 15.54
C GLU A 12 2.63 17.11 15.22
N THR A 13 2.49 18.37 14.81
CA THR A 13 1.20 18.96 14.45
C THR A 13 0.53 18.22 13.28
N THR A 14 1.33 17.87 12.26
CA THR A 14 0.85 17.12 11.09
C THR A 14 0.35 15.73 11.49
N LEU A 15 1.12 14.98 12.28
CA LEU A 15 0.74 13.65 12.74
C LEU A 15 -0.50 13.67 13.63
N ALA A 16 -0.64 14.71 14.49
CA ALA A 16 -1.82 14.89 15.31
C ALA A 16 -3.08 15.15 14.46
N ALA A 17 -2.96 15.96 13.40
CA ALA A 17 -4.05 16.21 12.47
C ALA A 17 -4.47 14.94 11.70
N GLU A 18 -3.51 14.16 11.21
CA GLU A 18 -3.77 12.88 10.54
C GLU A 18 -4.43 11.86 11.47
N ALA A 19 -3.95 11.76 12.71
CA ALA A 19 -4.54 10.89 13.73
C ALA A 19 -6.00 11.29 14.02
N ALA A 20 -6.27 12.60 14.15
CA ALA A 20 -7.62 13.12 14.37
C ALA A 20 -8.58 12.83 13.21
N GLN A 21 -8.11 12.94 11.96
CA GLN A 21 -8.90 12.58 10.78
C GLN A 21 -9.30 11.11 10.75
N LEU A 22 -8.46 10.24 11.32
CA LEU A 22 -8.71 8.81 11.43
C LEU A 22 -9.44 8.43 12.73
N GLY A 23 -9.74 9.39 13.61
CA GLY A 23 -10.36 9.14 14.92
C GLY A 23 -9.46 8.37 15.89
N LEU A 24 -8.13 8.43 15.71
CA LEU A 24 -7.16 7.68 16.49
C LEU A 24 -6.39 8.61 17.46
N PRO A 25 -6.04 8.13 18.66
CA PRO A 25 -5.03 8.79 19.49
C PRO A 25 -3.67 8.83 18.79
N LEU A 26 -2.93 9.92 18.96
CA LEU A 26 -1.59 10.08 18.36
C LEU A 26 -0.63 8.91 18.66
N PRO A 27 -0.56 8.35 19.88
CA PRO A 27 0.31 7.20 20.15
C PRO A 27 -0.07 5.95 19.35
N GLU A 28 -1.36 5.70 19.17
CA GLU A 28 -1.86 4.56 18.39
C GLU A 28 -1.56 4.74 16.90
N TYR A 29 -1.75 5.97 16.40
CA TYR A 29 -1.38 6.35 15.05
C TYR A 29 0.13 6.19 14.80
N ALA A 30 0.97 6.61 15.75
CA ALA A 30 2.42 6.48 15.67
C ALA A 30 2.87 5.01 15.63
N VAL A 31 2.30 4.15 16.48
CA VAL A 31 2.58 2.70 16.46
C VAL A 31 2.18 2.10 15.11
N ARG A 32 1.03 2.50 14.55
CA ARG A 32 0.57 2.02 13.24
C ARG A 32 1.52 2.44 12.12
N LEU A 33 2.01 3.67 12.12
CA LEU A 33 3.02 4.15 11.17
C LEU A 33 4.34 3.36 11.28
N LEU A 34 4.81 3.14 12.51
CA LEU A 34 6.05 2.39 12.76
C LEU A 34 5.92 0.91 12.35
N ALA A 35 4.76 0.29 12.58
CA ALA A 35 4.47 -1.07 12.15
C ALA A 35 4.32 -1.19 10.62
N ALA A 36 3.72 -0.18 9.97
CA ALA A 36 3.58 -0.12 8.53
C ALA A 36 4.92 0.05 7.79
N ARG A 37 6.00 0.41 8.49
CA ARG A 37 7.35 0.60 7.92
C ARG A 37 8.00 -0.68 7.37
N ASN A 38 7.35 -1.83 7.50
CA ASN A 38 7.63 -2.98 6.61
C ASN A 38 7.45 -2.65 5.11
N GLY A 39 6.92 -1.47 4.77
CA GLY A 39 6.79 -0.93 3.41
C GLY A 39 8.07 -0.52 2.68
N LEU A 40 9.26 -0.60 3.28
CA LEU A 40 10.54 -0.54 2.54
C LEU A 40 10.98 -1.94 2.10
N ARG A 41 10.05 -2.83 1.74
CA ARG A 41 10.44 -3.97 0.91
C ARG A 41 10.97 -3.42 -0.41
N PRO A 42 12.22 -3.72 -0.79
CA PRO A 42 12.74 -3.27 -2.08
C PRO A 42 11.73 -3.67 -3.16
N ALA A 43 11.40 -2.72 -4.04
CA ALA A 43 10.53 -3.00 -5.17
C ALA A 43 11.05 -4.24 -5.89
N ALA A 44 10.17 -5.23 -6.11
CA ALA A 44 10.54 -6.47 -6.79
C ALA A 44 11.21 -6.11 -8.13
N ARG A 45 12.47 -6.53 -8.30
CA ARG A 45 13.29 -6.22 -9.47
C ARG A 45 13.15 -7.29 -10.54
N THR A 46 12.66 -8.47 -10.15
CA THR A 46 12.44 -9.60 -11.04
C THR A 46 11.01 -10.12 -10.93
N GLY A 47 10.55 -10.84 -11.96
CA GLY A 47 9.24 -11.48 -11.93
C GLY A 47 9.11 -12.50 -10.80
N ALA A 48 10.20 -13.22 -10.47
CA ALA A 48 10.22 -14.18 -9.37
C ALA A 48 10.02 -13.51 -8.01
N GLU A 49 10.69 -12.38 -7.76
CA GLU A 49 10.50 -11.58 -6.53
C GLU A 49 9.05 -11.06 -6.41
N LEU A 50 8.45 -10.67 -7.53
CA LEU A 50 7.07 -10.18 -7.55
C LEU A 50 6.07 -11.28 -7.21
N ILE A 51 6.27 -12.48 -7.76
CA ILE A 51 5.43 -13.65 -7.44
C ILE A 51 5.59 -14.04 -5.96
N ALA A 52 6.83 -14.09 -5.45
CA ALA A 52 7.10 -14.39 -4.05
C ALA A 52 6.43 -13.38 -3.11
N TYR A 53 6.45 -12.10 -3.46
CA TYR A 53 5.72 -11.05 -2.74
C TYR A 53 4.21 -11.33 -2.72
N TRP A 54 3.59 -11.52 -3.89
CA TRP A 54 2.14 -11.79 -3.97
C TRP A 54 1.73 -13.02 -3.19
N GLN A 55 2.56 -14.06 -3.15
CA GLN A 55 2.32 -15.25 -2.37
C GLN A 55 2.42 -14.97 -0.86
N SER A 56 3.42 -14.18 -0.41
CA SER A 56 3.57 -13.81 1.00
C SER A 56 2.42 -12.94 1.53
N GLU A 57 1.81 -12.14 0.66
CA GLU A 57 0.65 -11.30 0.97
C GLU A 57 -0.69 -12.04 0.74
N GLY A 58 -0.65 -13.32 0.36
CA GLY A 58 -1.86 -14.12 0.14
C GLY A 58 -2.73 -13.66 -1.05
N LEU A 59 -2.13 -12.94 -2.02
CA LEU A 59 -2.85 -12.35 -3.15
C LEU A 59 -3.11 -13.34 -4.29
N ILE A 60 -2.34 -14.42 -4.37
CA ILE A 60 -2.52 -15.45 -5.41
C ILE A 60 -3.86 -16.16 -5.23
N GLY A 61 -4.68 -16.19 -6.29
CA GLY A 61 -5.99 -16.84 -6.28
C GLY A 61 -7.14 -16.00 -5.71
N THR A 62 -6.89 -14.74 -5.30
CA THR A 62 -7.93 -13.85 -4.72
C THR A 62 -8.90 -13.27 -5.74
N ARG A 63 -8.60 -13.41 -7.04
CA ARG A 63 -9.41 -12.89 -8.16
C ARG A 63 -9.96 -14.05 -9.03
N PRO A 64 -10.79 -14.96 -8.46
CA PRO A 64 -11.26 -16.14 -9.18
C PRO A 64 -12.19 -15.78 -10.36
N GLU A 65 -12.77 -14.59 -10.38
CA GLU A 65 -13.58 -14.10 -11.48
C GLU A 65 -12.77 -13.75 -12.73
N ILE A 66 -11.44 -13.66 -12.62
CA ILE A 66 -10.54 -13.49 -13.76
C ILE A 66 -10.01 -14.87 -14.19
N THR A 67 -10.81 -15.58 -14.98
CA THR A 67 -10.46 -16.92 -15.48
C THR A 67 -9.33 -16.89 -16.52
N ASP A 68 -9.36 -15.91 -17.44
CA ASP A 68 -8.30 -15.67 -18.42
C ASP A 68 -7.67 -14.30 -18.16
N SER A 69 -6.54 -14.33 -17.44
CA SER A 69 -5.78 -13.13 -17.10
C SER A 69 -5.26 -12.38 -18.32
N SER A 70 -4.97 -13.08 -19.42
CA SER A 70 -4.45 -12.46 -20.64
C SER A 70 -5.52 -11.70 -21.40
N SER A 71 -6.70 -12.30 -21.57
CA SER A 71 -7.87 -11.62 -22.16
C SER A 71 -8.30 -10.43 -21.30
N HIS A 72 -8.35 -10.60 -19.99
CA HIS A 72 -8.70 -9.53 -19.06
C HIS A 72 -7.73 -8.34 -19.13
N ALA A 73 -6.42 -8.61 -19.20
CA ALA A 73 -5.41 -7.56 -19.35
C ALA A 73 -5.51 -6.81 -20.69
N ARG A 74 -5.88 -7.50 -21.78
CA ARG A 74 -6.14 -6.84 -23.08
C ARG A 74 -7.36 -5.93 -23.00
N ALA A 75 -8.47 -6.41 -22.45
CA ALA A 75 -9.68 -5.61 -22.27
C ALA A 75 -9.43 -4.34 -21.43
N LEU A 76 -8.66 -4.45 -20.35
CA LEU A 76 -8.22 -3.32 -19.53
C LEU A 76 -7.41 -2.29 -20.32
N ARG A 77 -6.48 -2.75 -21.17
CA ARG A 77 -5.68 -1.88 -22.04
C ARG A 77 -6.57 -1.15 -23.05
N ASP A 78 -7.48 -1.85 -23.71
CA ASP A 78 -8.40 -1.26 -24.69
C ASP A 78 -9.30 -0.19 -24.06
N GLN A 79 -9.84 -0.45 -22.86
CA GLN A 79 -10.62 0.52 -22.10
C GLN A 79 -9.81 1.77 -21.75
N ALA A 80 -8.58 1.59 -21.27
CA ALA A 80 -7.70 2.70 -20.92
C ALA A 80 -7.32 3.57 -22.13
N GLN A 81 -7.10 2.94 -23.30
CA GLN A 81 -6.81 3.64 -24.55
C GLN A 81 -8.02 4.47 -25.03
N ARG A 82 -9.22 3.89 -25.04
CA ARG A 82 -10.46 4.60 -25.43
C ARG A 82 -10.80 5.74 -24.48
N ARG A 83 -10.49 5.61 -23.19
CA ARG A 83 -10.68 6.68 -22.19
C ARG A 83 -9.81 7.92 -22.46
N ARG A 84 -8.69 7.76 -23.16
CA ARG A 84 -7.77 8.85 -23.53
C ARG A 84 -7.98 9.36 -24.95
N GLN A 85 -8.95 8.81 -25.68
CA GLN A 85 -9.33 9.34 -26.99
C GLN A 85 -10.35 10.48 -26.77
N PRO A 86 -10.10 11.68 -27.32
CA PRO A 86 -11.01 12.83 -27.20
C PRO A 86 -12.33 12.62 -27.93
#